data_AF-A0A915UK64-F1
#
_entry.id   AF-A0A915UK64-F1
#
_cell.length_a   1.000
_cell.length_b   1.000
_cell.length_c   1.000
_cell.angle_alpha   90.00
_cell.angle_beta   90.00
_cell.angle_gamma   90.00
#
_symmetry.space_group_name_H-M   'P 1'
#
loop_
_entity.id
_entity.type
_entity.pdbx_description
1 polymer ?
#
loop_
_entity_poly.entity_id
_entity_poly.type
_entity_poly.pdbx_seq_one_letter_code
_entity_poly.pdbx_strand_id
1 'polypeptide(L)'
;MHRLSAAVVAVWLAAMCLLARPHQVGDASEYVAMAGRLASGRPPAMTAEEMAAFTRAWAGSTAGYELQSRQLDPLRGTDGRYDMPHSWVYPLIAVPGVWLARLVGAGDPWGLVLLNVALVLAVLWLAVRRGAGPWTLTLLAGPLAWWIDKPISDLFIACLVALAALAWPAPLSIVLLGLAAAQNPALGVAAATFTLAAVAAEPARLRSRAWQVAVLVGVLLAALPAAYCLVRIGRITPLTVWTDTAVWPSWAAFAFPVLDLNLGFVPRFLPGALAMGLAMLAPAAWRVPGAIPGAVTMLLLLLAVSQQPSHNTGGHPDFSRYWLWVWPFAFPFLLAQDASPTRGARLLGSCLLAAALAWSTMAFRMDRPETYRYPTPLAAWVWRAHPGWSSPLPEAFAERTSHREPGLVPTSTPGCEKVLLANGAWPASCPPRADAPAGCLDGGVLCYANRGADGTYTFEELGRPAQSDLVVHDRTWPRADDASRWVERAVRSGRAGEDGGVAQVRAIWGAAWRQSWVAADGRMIVYVRDVGEAARMAVRHPRPVGIRVTTPDGHHSETTAAPGTDPTMILLPPGAHVLVDISDGPTPR
;
A
#
# COMPACT_ATOMS: atom_id res chain seq x y z
N MET A 1 26.35 -0.31 -27.68
CA MET A 1 25.18 -0.79 -26.92
C MET A 1 24.75 0.19 -25.84
N HIS A 2 25.60 0.62 -24.89
CA HIS A 2 25.16 1.47 -23.76
C HIS A 2 24.51 2.78 -24.20
N ARG A 3 25.09 3.49 -25.19
CA ARG A 3 24.50 4.73 -25.74
C ARG A 3 23.10 4.52 -26.32
N LEU A 4 22.86 3.39 -26.99
CA LEU A 4 21.56 3.07 -27.56
C LEU A 4 20.54 2.78 -26.45
N SER A 5 20.89 1.93 -25.48
CA SER A 5 20.01 1.64 -24.33
C SER A 5 19.67 2.90 -23.54
N ALA A 6 20.65 3.76 -23.29
CA ALA A 6 20.45 5.04 -22.62
C ALA A 6 19.53 5.97 -23.42
N ALA A 7 19.71 6.06 -24.74
CA ALA A 7 18.84 6.85 -25.61
C ALA A 7 17.40 6.32 -25.61
N VAL A 8 17.20 5.00 -25.66
CA VAL A 8 15.88 4.38 -25.59
C VAL A 8 15.19 4.73 -24.26
N VAL A 9 15.88 4.58 -23.12
CA VAL A 9 15.32 4.94 -21.81
C VAL A 9 15.05 6.43 -21.70
N ALA A 10 15.93 7.28 -22.24
CA ALA A 10 15.72 8.73 -22.25
C ALA A 10 14.49 9.12 -23.06
N VAL A 11 14.29 8.53 -24.25
CA VAL A 11 13.10 8.77 -25.08
C VAL A 11 11.84 8.26 -24.38
N TRP A 12 11.88 7.07 -23.78
CA TRP A 12 10.76 6.53 -23.02
C TRP A 12 10.40 7.42 -21.83
N LEU A 13 11.38 7.84 -21.02
CA LEU A 13 11.16 8.77 -19.90
C LEU A 13 10.64 10.12 -20.38
N ALA A 14 11.16 10.66 -21.48
CA ALA A 14 10.65 11.90 -22.07
C ALA A 14 9.17 11.75 -22.48
N ALA A 15 8.81 10.63 -23.13
CA ALA A 15 7.43 10.33 -23.47
C ALA A 15 6.55 10.23 -22.22
N MET A 16 7.05 9.60 -21.14
CA MET A 16 6.33 9.58 -19.87
C MET A 16 6.15 10.99 -19.30
N CYS A 17 7.21 11.79 -19.19
CA CYS A 17 7.13 13.17 -18.68
C CYS A 17 6.18 14.05 -19.50
N LEU A 18 6.04 13.84 -20.81
CA LEU A 18 5.08 14.56 -21.65
C LEU A 18 3.62 14.17 -21.39
N LEU A 19 3.39 12.96 -20.89
CA LEU A 19 2.07 12.44 -20.50
C LEU A 19 1.72 12.74 -19.04
N ALA A 20 2.69 13.20 -18.24
CA ALA A 20 2.52 13.50 -16.83
C ALA A 20 1.41 14.54 -16.62
N ARG A 21 0.50 14.26 -15.68
CA ARG A 21 -0.49 15.20 -15.19
C ARG A 21 -0.51 15.10 -13.67
N PRO A 22 -0.42 16.20 -12.91
CA PRO A 22 -0.45 16.10 -11.47
C PRO A 22 -1.68 15.34 -10.99
N HIS A 23 -1.45 14.15 -10.42
CA HIS A 23 -2.48 13.29 -9.87
C HIS A 23 -2.26 13.17 -8.38
N GLN A 24 -3.33 13.31 -7.61
CA GLN A 24 -3.27 13.07 -6.18
C GLN A 24 -3.45 11.59 -5.89
N VAL A 25 -2.56 11.08 -5.03
CA VAL A 25 -2.57 9.74 -4.47
C VAL A 25 -1.97 9.83 -3.07
N GLY A 26 -2.38 8.96 -2.16
CA GLY A 26 -1.84 8.92 -0.80
C GLY A 26 -1.76 10.28 -0.09
N ASP A 27 -0.56 10.66 0.33
CA ASP A 27 -0.20 11.86 1.10
C ASP A 27 0.08 13.11 0.26
N ALA A 28 -0.24 13.10 -1.04
CA ALA A 28 -0.04 14.24 -1.95
C ALA A 28 -0.66 15.57 -1.47
N SER A 29 -1.79 15.51 -0.76
CA SER A 29 -2.45 16.72 -0.23
C SER A 29 -1.58 17.48 0.75
N GLU A 30 -0.84 16.77 1.60
CA GLU A 30 0.04 17.36 2.60
C GLU A 30 1.18 18.13 1.93
N TYR A 31 1.83 17.52 0.93
CA TYR A 31 2.97 18.15 0.25
C TYR A 31 2.56 19.35 -0.61
N VAL A 32 1.46 19.25 -1.35
CA VAL A 32 0.95 20.36 -2.16
C VAL A 32 0.60 21.55 -1.28
N ALA A 33 -0.07 21.29 -0.15
CA ALA A 33 -0.49 22.34 0.77
C ALA A 33 0.71 23.01 1.47
N MET A 34 1.69 22.22 1.93
CA MET A 34 2.94 22.76 2.48
C MET A 34 3.72 23.58 1.44
N ALA A 35 3.84 23.09 0.21
CA ALA A 35 4.60 23.75 -0.85
C ALA A 35 3.97 25.11 -1.22
N GLY A 36 2.64 25.15 -1.34
CA GLY A 36 1.90 26.38 -1.63
C GLY A 36 2.05 27.44 -0.53
N ARG A 37 2.12 27.03 0.74
CA ARG A 37 2.38 27.94 1.88
C ARG A 37 3.80 28.46 1.90
N LEU A 38 4.78 27.57 1.77
CA LEU A 38 6.19 27.94 1.75
C LEU A 38 6.49 28.88 0.57
N ALA A 39 5.91 28.62 -0.60
CA ALA A 39 6.00 29.49 -1.76
C ALA A 39 5.38 30.88 -1.54
N SER A 40 4.50 31.02 -0.55
CA SER A 40 3.85 32.27 -0.14
C SER A 40 4.49 32.90 1.11
N GLY A 41 5.67 32.42 1.53
CA GLY A 41 6.39 32.91 2.70
C GLY A 41 5.73 32.57 4.04
N ARG A 42 4.83 31.58 4.07
CA ARG A 42 4.12 31.12 5.28
C ARG A 42 4.75 29.85 5.85
N PRO A 43 4.61 29.57 7.16
CA PRO A 43 5.08 28.32 7.75
C PRO A 43 4.35 27.11 7.13
N PRO A 44 4.97 25.91 7.12
CA PRO A 44 4.36 24.72 6.54
C PRO A 44 3.12 24.24 7.32
N ALA A 45 3.07 24.51 8.63
CA ALA A 45 1.93 24.21 9.49
C ALA A 45 0.71 25.13 9.24
N MET A 46 -0.49 24.63 9.55
CA MET A 46 -1.77 25.27 9.23
C MET A 46 -2.74 25.32 10.41
N THR A 47 -3.56 26.35 10.51
CA THR A 47 -4.72 26.32 11.42
C THR A 47 -5.79 25.36 10.89
N ALA A 48 -6.71 24.92 11.75
CA ALA A 48 -7.87 24.12 11.33
C ALA A 48 -8.70 24.82 10.24
N GLU A 49 -8.86 26.14 10.35
CA GLU A 49 -9.55 26.95 9.34
C GLU A 49 -8.81 26.97 8.00
N GLU A 50 -7.48 27.10 8.01
CA GLU A 50 -6.65 27.06 6.81
C GLU A 50 -6.71 25.69 6.12
N MET A 51 -6.67 24.60 6.88
CA MET A 51 -6.85 23.24 6.34
C MET A 51 -8.24 23.06 5.72
N ALA A 52 -9.28 23.57 6.39
CA ALA A 52 -10.64 23.51 5.87
C ALA A 52 -10.81 24.36 4.60
N ALA A 53 -10.19 25.54 4.55
CA ALA A 53 -10.18 26.40 3.37
C ALA A 53 -9.45 25.74 2.20
N PHE A 54 -8.30 25.10 2.45
CA PHE A 54 -7.59 24.32 1.45
C PHE A 54 -8.46 23.19 0.90
N THR A 55 -9.06 22.36 1.76
CA THR A 55 -9.96 21.28 1.32
C THR A 55 -11.13 21.80 0.50
N ARG A 56 -11.75 22.92 0.87
CA ARG A 56 -12.82 23.53 0.07
C ARG A 56 -12.33 24.04 -1.29
N ALA A 57 -11.17 24.70 -1.33
CA ALA A 57 -10.60 25.23 -2.57
C ALA A 57 -10.32 24.13 -3.62
N TRP A 58 -10.09 22.89 -3.15
CA TRP A 58 -9.77 21.75 -4.01
C TRP A 58 -10.89 20.71 -4.14
N ALA A 59 -12.04 20.91 -3.49
CA ALA A 59 -13.16 19.96 -3.49
C ALA A 59 -13.72 19.67 -4.90
N GLY A 60 -13.61 20.63 -5.83
CA GLY A 60 -14.02 20.48 -7.23
C GLY A 60 -12.92 20.04 -8.19
N SER A 61 -11.69 19.84 -7.70
CA SER A 61 -10.60 19.35 -8.53
C SER A 61 -10.75 17.85 -8.74
N THR A 62 -10.39 17.35 -9.92
CA THR A 62 -10.27 15.90 -10.17
C THR A 62 -9.18 15.23 -9.31
N ALA A 63 -8.43 16.02 -8.54
CA ALA A 63 -7.40 15.55 -7.64
C ALA A 63 -7.98 15.11 -6.27
N GLY A 64 -8.92 15.87 -5.68
CA GLY A 64 -9.62 15.44 -4.44
C GLY A 64 -8.82 15.61 -3.15
N TYR A 65 -8.34 16.82 -2.84
CA TYR A 65 -7.42 17.08 -1.72
C TYR A 65 -8.14 17.25 -0.37
N GLU A 66 -8.28 16.16 0.40
CA GLU A 66 -8.79 16.21 1.78
C GLU A 66 -7.63 16.32 2.80
N LEU A 67 -7.69 17.33 3.67
CA LEU A 67 -6.76 17.52 4.79
C LEU A 67 -7.46 17.52 6.14
N GLN A 68 -8.78 17.73 6.19
CA GLN A 68 -9.51 17.91 7.45
C GLN A 68 -9.37 16.71 8.39
N SER A 69 -9.31 15.49 7.84
CA SER A 69 -9.07 14.25 8.58
C SER A 69 -7.68 14.15 9.24
N ARG A 70 -6.79 15.12 9.02
CA ARG A 70 -5.42 15.17 9.56
C ARG A 70 -5.25 16.12 10.75
N GLN A 71 -6.35 16.63 11.33
CA GLN A 71 -6.30 17.41 12.57
C GLN A 71 -6.08 16.48 13.78
N LEU A 72 -4.82 16.13 14.02
CA LEU A 72 -4.43 15.25 15.12
C LEU A 72 -3.92 16.11 16.28
N ASP A 73 -4.53 15.99 17.45
CA ASP A 73 -4.11 16.75 18.64
C ASP A 73 -2.62 16.59 18.98
N PRO A 74 -2.00 15.40 18.85
CA PRO A 74 -0.55 15.25 19.05
C PRO A 74 0.33 16.03 18.06
N LEU A 75 -0.22 16.51 16.94
CA LEU A 75 0.48 17.31 15.92
C LEU A 75 0.16 18.80 16.03
N ARG A 76 -0.61 19.22 17.04
CA ARG A 76 -0.90 20.62 17.28
C ARG A 76 0.29 21.28 17.99
N GLY A 77 0.92 22.21 17.29
CA GLY A 77 2.01 23.01 17.84
C GLY A 77 1.53 23.99 18.91
N THR A 78 2.48 24.55 19.66
CA THR A 78 2.22 25.55 20.72
C THR A 78 1.55 26.83 20.21
N ASP A 79 1.65 27.12 18.91
CA ASP A 79 0.96 28.23 18.23
C ASP A 79 -0.47 27.90 17.77
N GLY A 80 -0.98 26.72 18.13
CA GLY A 80 -2.32 26.25 17.80
C GLY A 80 -2.51 25.74 16.37
N ARG A 81 -1.47 25.77 15.53
CA ARG A 81 -1.49 25.21 14.17
C ARG A 81 -1.05 23.74 14.19
N TYR A 82 -1.55 22.97 13.22
CA TYR A 82 -1.25 21.57 13.02
C TYR A 82 -0.09 21.41 12.03
N ASP A 83 0.92 20.64 12.43
CA ASP A 83 1.92 20.11 11.52
C ASP A 83 1.36 18.92 10.75
N MET A 84 1.86 18.72 9.53
CA MET A 84 1.48 17.57 8.71
C MET A 84 2.28 16.33 9.16
N PRO A 85 1.71 15.13 9.01
CA PRO A 85 2.40 13.86 9.26
C PRO A 85 3.77 13.75 8.56
N HIS A 86 3.87 14.23 7.32
CA HIS A 86 5.08 14.12 6.51
C HIS A 86 5.98 15.38 6.55
N SER A 87 7.29 15.17 6.33
CA SER A 87 8.30 16.22 6.38
C SER A 87 8.10 17.30 5.29
N TRP A 88 8.35 18.56 5.66
CA TRP A 88 8.22 19.74 4.80
C TRP A 88 9.41 19.99 3.87
N VAL A 89 10.46 19.17 3.93
CA VAL A 89 11.70 19.37 3.15
C VAL A 89 11.48 19.24 1.65
N TYR A 90 10.79 18.18 1.19
CA TYR A 90 10.42 18.04 -0.22
C TYR A 90 9.59 19.23 -0.73
N PRO A 91 8.50 19.66 -0.04
CA PRO A 91 7.78 20.89 -0.37
C PRO A 91 8.66 22.14 -0.45
N LEU A 92 9.61 22.31 0.48
CA LEU A 92 10.51 23.46 0.47
C LEU A 92 11.40 23.48 -0.78
N ILE A 93 11.97 22.34 -1.15
CA ILE A 93 12.84 22.23 -2.34
C ILE A 93 12.03 22.44 -3.62
N ALA A 94 10.74 22.10 -3.59
CA ALA A 94 9.83 22.30 -4.73
C ALA A 94 9.39 23.76 -4.92
N VAL A 95 9.62 24.66 -3.94
CA VAL A 95 9.15 26.07 -4.00
C VAL A 95 9.56 26.80 -5.29
N PRO A 96 10.80 26.73 -5.80
CA PRO A 96 11.15 27.36 -7.08
C PRO A 96 10.30 26.83 -8.24
N GLY A 97 10.00 25.54 -8.25
CA GLY A 97 9.10 24.94 -9.24
C GLY A 97 7.66 25.44 -9.09
N VAL A 98 7.18 25.63 -7.86
CA VAL A 98 5.85 26.21 -7.57
C VAL A 98 5.76 27.64 -8.08
N TRP A 99 6.80 28.46 -7.89
CA TRP A 99 6.83 29.81 -8.46
C TRP A 99 6.76 29.79 -9.99
N LEU A 100 7.54 28.92 -10.65
CA LEU A 100 7.49 28.76 -12.10
C LEU A 100 6.10 28.32 -12.60
N ALA A 101 5.46 27.37 -11.90
CA ALA A 101 4.11 26.93 -12.22
C ALA A 101 3.11 28.09 -12.13
N ARG A 102 3.14 28.85 -11.03
CA ARG A 102 2.26 30.03 -10.84
C ARG A 102 2.50 31.11 -11.91
N LEU A 103 3.74 31.35 -12.33
CA LEU A 103 4.07 32.32 -13.37
C LEU A 103 3.41 32.02 -14.72
N VAL A 104 3.21 30.74 -15.05
CA VAL A 104 2.52 30.32 -16.29
C VAL A 104 1.04 30.01 -16.08
N GLY A 105 0.48 30.36 -14.92
CA GLY A 105 -0.92 30.10 -14.56
C GLY A 105 -1.23 28.63 -14.28
N ALA A 106 -0.22 27.78 -14.08
CA ALA A 106 -0.40 26.40 -13.65
C ALA A 106 -0.55 26.32 -12.12
N GLY A 107 -1.29 25.31 -11.63
CA GLY A 107 -1.47 25.09 -10.20
C GLY A 107 -0.21 24.57 -9.49
N ASP A 108 -0.15 24.77 -8.17
CA ASP A 108 0.97 24.38 -7.30
C ASP A 108 1.49 22.93 -7.49
N PRO A 109 0.64 21.89 -7.70
CA PRO A 109 1.12 20.52 -7.92
C PRO A 109 2.16 20.36 -9.04
N TRP A 110 2.09 21.20 -10.08
CA TRP A 110 3.07 21.16 -11.17
C TRP A 110 4.49 21.52 -10.72
N GLY A 111 4.65 22.33 -9.68
CA GLY A 111 5.97 22.66 -9.13
C GLY A 111 6.68 21.45 -8.54
N LEU A 112 5.91 20.58 -7.86
CA LEU A 112 6.41 19.33 -7.28
C LEU A 112 6.72 18.30 -8.39
N VAL A 113 5.86 18.18 -9.40
CA VAL A 113 6.09 17.33 -10.57
C VAL A 113 7.33 17.76 -11.36
N LEU A 114 7.56 19.07 -11.52
CA LEU A 114 8.76 19.58 -12.19
C LEU A 114 10.04 19.17 -11.45
N LEU A 115 10.03 19.23 -10.11
CA LEU A 115 11.15 18.76 -9.30
C LEU A 115 11.38 17.24 -9.49
N ASN A 116 10.32 16.44 -9.48
CA ASN A 116 10.41 15.00 -9.72
C ASN A 116 11.04 14.68 -11.07
N VAL A 117 10.58 15.33 -12.14
CA VAL A 117 11.13 15.17 -13.50
C VAL A 117 12.62 15.56 -13.52
N ALA A 118 12.98 16.70 -12.92
CA ALA A 118 14.37 17.15 -12.87
C ALA A 118 15.28 16.15 -12.15
N LEU A 119 14.81 15.56 -11.05
CA LEU A 119 15.55 14.56 -10.28
C LEU A 119 15.73 13.25 -11.05
N VAL A 120 14.69 12.75 -11.71
CA VAL A 120 14.79 11.53 -12.56
C VAL A 120 15.78 11.74 -13.71
N LEU A 121 15.74 12.91 -14.35
CA LEU A 121 16.70 13.27 -15.39
C LEU A 121 18.14 13.39 -14.84
N ALA A 122 18.31 13.95 -13.64
CA ALA A 122 19.61 14.02 -12.98
C ALA A 122 20.17 12.62 -12.66
N VAL A 123 19.32 11.70 -12.17
CA VAL A 123 19.69 10.30 -11.92
C VAL A 123 20.12 9.62 -13.21
N LEU A 124 19.31 9.73 -14.28
CA LEU A 124 19.65 9.14 -15.58
C LEU A 124 20.96 9.70 -16.12
N TRP A 125 21.13 11.03 -16.08
CA TRP A 125 22.35 11.69 -16.54
C TRP A 125 23.57 11.18 -15.78
N LEU A 126 23.51 11.14 -14.44
CA LEU A 126 24.62 10.67 -13.62
C LEU A 126 24.90 9.18 -13.86
N ALA A 127 23.86 8.35 -13.96
CA ALA A 127 24.00 6.92 -14.26
C ALA A 127 24.72 6.71 -15.60
N VAL A 128 24.31 7.40 -16.66
CA VAL A 128 24.96 7.32 -17.98
C VAL A 128 26.41 7.80 -17.90
N ARG A 129 26.69 8.88 -17.15
CA ARG A 129 28.07 9.37 -16.91
C ARG A 129 28.92 8.35 -16.15
N ARG A 130 28.31 7.52 -15.31
CA ARG A 130 28.94 6.39 -14.61
C ARG A 130 29.04 5.11 -15.45
N GLY A 131 28.62 5.14 -16.71
CA GLY A 131 28.73 4.00 -17.61
C GLY A 131 27.55 3.03 -17.53
N ALA A 132 26.41 3.45 -16.98
CA ALA A 132 25.19 2.64 -16.92
C ALA A 132 24.85 2.04 -18.29
N GLY A 133 24.63 0.73 -18.28
CA GLY A 133 24.19 -0.08 -19.40
C GLY A 133 22.82 -0.71 -19.11
N PRO A 134 22.46 -1.77 -19.83
CA PRO A 134 21.15 -2.39 -19.71
C PRO A 134 20.76 -2.85 -18.29
N TRP A 135 21.71 -3.30 -17.46
CA TRP A 135 21.42 -3.77 -16.11
C TRP A 135 20.97 -2.63 -15.21
N THR A 136 21.74 -1.54 -15.16
CA THR A 136 21.41 -0.35 -14.37
C THR A 136 20.14 0.32 -14.88
N LEU A 137 20.01 0.42 -16.22
CA LEU A 137 18.86 1.03 -16.86
C LEU A 137 17.56 0.23 -16.63
N THR A 138 17.63 -1.08 -16.33
CA THR A 138 16.45 -1.89 -16.00
C THR A 138 15.72 -1.36 -14.77
N LEU A 139 16.44 -0.90 -13.74
CA LEU A 139 15.82 -0.29 -12.55
C LEU A 139 15.25 1.09 -12.85
N LEU A 140 15.93 1.91 -13.66
CA LEU A 140 15.46 3.24 -14.05
C LEU A 140 14.23 3.19 -14.97
N ALA A 141 14.12 2.12 -15.77
CA ALA A 141 12.94 1.81 -16.59
C ALA A 141 11.81 1.13 -15.78
N GLY A 142 11.90 1.16 -14.45
CA GLY A 142 11.01 0.44 -13.55
C GLY A 142 9.78 1.23 -13.09
N PRO A 143 9.17 0.79 -11.97
CA PRO A 143 7.97 1.39 -11.38
C PRO A 143 8.06 2.90 -11.11
N LEU A 144 9.26 3.50 -11.01
CA LEU A 144 9.48 4.94 -10.78
C LEU A 144 8.62 5.83 -11.67
N ALA A 145 8.38 5.41 -12.92
CA ALA A 145 7.61 6.19 -13.88
C ALA A 145 6.22 6.57 -13.37
N TRP A 146 5.57 5.71 -12.58
CA TRP A 146 4.23 5.99 -12.04
C TRP A 146 4.22 7.18 -11.07
N TRP A 147 5.33 7.43 -10.37
CA TRP A 147 5.44 8.51 -9.38
C TRP A 147 5.88 9.86 -9.96
N ILE A 148 6.27 9.91 -11.24
CA ILE A 148 6.82 11.14 -11.85
C ILE A 148 5.85 12.32 -11.71
N ASP A 149 4.57 12.05 -11.94
CA ASP A 149 3.47 13.02 -11.93
C ASP A 149 2.68 13.04 -10.60
N LYS A 150 3.18 12.35 -9.57
CA LYS A 150 2.58 12.32 -8.24
C LYS A 150 3.37 13.27 -7.33
N PRO A 151 2.73 14.31 -6.75
CA PRO A 151 3.42 15.27 -5.88
C PRO A 151 3.64 14.68 -4.48
N ILE A 152 4.32 13.53 -4.40
CA ILE A 152 4.66 12.81 -3.17
C ILE A 152 6.17 12.62 -3.05
N SER A 153 6.66 12.48 -1.81
CA SER A 153 8.09 12.52 -1.53
C SER A 153 8.85 11.21 -1.84
N ASP A 154 8.16 10.11 -2.14
CA ASP A 154 8.78 8.81 -2.39
C ASP A 154 9.79 8.82 -3.55
N LEU A 155 9.42 9.46 -4.67
CA LEU A 155 10.31 9.59 -5.84
C LEU A 155 11.49 10.52 -5.53
N PHE A 156 11.25 11.59 -4.77
CA PHE A 156 12.30 12.49 -4.30
C PHE A 156 13.34 11.73 -3.47
N ILE A 157 12.90 10.94 -2.49
CA ILE A 157 13.76 10.07 -1.67
C ILE A 157 14.55 9.10 -2.57
N ALA A 158 13.85 8.35 -3.43
CA ALA A 158 14.46 7.35 -4.30
C ALA A 158 15.54 7.99 -5.19
N CYS A 159 15.29 9.19 -5.72
CA CYS A 159 16.23 9.92 -6.56
C CYS A 159 17.42 10.46 -5.78
N LEU A 160 17.25 10.97 -4.56
CA LEU A 160 18.38 11.42 -3.72
C LEU A 160 19.29 10.25 -3.35
N VAL A 161 18.71 9.12 -2.96
CA VAL A 161 19.45 7.90 -2.64
C VAL A 161 20.16 7.35 -3.88
N ALA A 162 19.49 7.34 -5.03
CA ALA A 162 20.07 7.00 -6.33
C ALA A 162 21.28 7.88 -6.67
N LEU A 163 21.12 9.21 -6.60
CA LEU A 163 22.20 10.16 -6.85
C LEU A 163 23.35 9.96 -5.87
N ALA A 164 23.07 9.70 -4.58
CA ALA A 164 24.10 9.43 -3.60
C ALA A 164 24.89 8.15 -3.93
N ALA A 165 24.19 7.03 -4.17
CA ALA A 165 24.81 5.77 -4.54
C ALA A 165 25.67 5.90 -5.82
N LEU A 166 25.19 6.65 -6.82
CA LEU A 166 25.93 6.94 -8.05
C LEU A 166 27.03 8.00 -7.87
N ALA A 167 26.99 8.87 -6.86
CA ALA A 167 28.03 9.85 -6.58
C ALA A 167 29.15 9.28 -5.69
N TRP A 168 28.89 8.17 -5.00
CA TRP A 168 29.85 7.52 -4.11
C TRP A 168 31.20 7.20 -4.80
N PRO A 169 32.36 7.52 -4.20
CA PRO A 169 32.56 7.97 -2.82
C PRO A 169 32.77 9.48 -2.65
N ALA A 170 32.23 10.32 -3.55
CA ALA A 170 32.37 11.77 -3.46
C ALA A 170 31.68 12.36 -2.22
N PRO A 171 32.18 13.48 -1.64
CA PRO A 171 31.56 14.13 -0.49
C PRO A 171 30.07 14.47 -0.69
N LEU A 172 29.67 14.81 -1.92
CA LEU A 172 28.27 15.08 -2.28
C LEU A 172 27.32 13.93 -1.93
N SER A 173 27.79 12.67 -1.96
CA SER A 173 26.99 11.52 -1.55
C SER A 173 26.47 11.65 -0.12
N ILE A 174 27.28 12.17 0.81
CA ILE A 174 26.89 12.32 2.22
C ILE A 174 25.85 13.44 2.38
N VAL A 175 26.01 14.54 1.63
CA VAL A 175 25.03 15.64 1.62
C VAL A 175 23.68 15.15 1.10
N LEU A 176 23.66 14.38 0.01
CA LEU A 176 22.43 13.83 -0.57
C LEU A 176 21.73 12.83 0.38
N LEU A 177 22.50 11.98 1.08
CA LEU A 177 21.92 11.08 2.09
C LEU A 177 21.41 11.83 3.32
N GLY A 178 22.09 12.89 3.75
CA GLY A 178 21.60 13.79 4.80
C GLY A 178 20.29 14.48 4.41
N LEU A 179 20.18 14.91 3.15
CA LEU A 179 18.93 15.48 2.62
C LEU A 179 17.81 14.45 2.52
N ALA A 180 18.12 13.21 2.14
CA ALA A 180 17.16 12.12 2.14
C ALA A 180 16.70 11.80 3.57
N ALA A 181 17.62 11.80 4.54
CA ALA A 181 17.33 11.64 5.96
C ALA A 181 16.47 12.77 6.54
N ALA A 182 16.60 13.98 6.01
CA ALA A 182 15.74 15.11 6.35
C ALA A 182 14.27 14.86 5.92
N GLN A 183 14.06 14.16 4.82
CA GLN A 183 12.71 13.76 4.40
C GLN A 183 12.21 12.54 5.20
N ASN A 184 13.07 11.55 5.44
CA ASN A 184 12.75 10.37 6.23
C ASN A 184 13.93 9.98 7.16
N PRO A 185 13.79 10.13 8.50
CA PRO A 185 14.87 9.87 9.44
C PRO A 185 15.48 8.46 9.37
N ALA A 186 14.72 7.45 8.90
CA ALA A 186 15.25 6.09 8.72
C ALA A 186 16.46 6.06 7.77
N LEU A 187 16.52 6.97 6.79
CA LEU A 187 17.64 7.10 5.86
C LEU A 187 18.90 7.67 6.49
N GLY A 188 18.85 8.15 7.74
CA GLY A 188 20.04 8.49 8.52
C GLY A 188 21.01 7.30 8.65
N VAL A 189 20.48 6.06 8.64
CA VAL A 189 21.32 4.86 8.63
C VAL A 189 22.21 4.78 7.40
N ALA A 190 21.70 5.18 6.23
CA ALA A 190 22.46 5.22 4.99
C ALA A 190 23.59 6.24 5.05
N ALA A 191 23.32 7.44 5.57
CA ALA A 191 24.34 8.47 5.75
C ALA A 191 25.46 7.97 6.69
N ALA A 192 25.11 7.29 7.78
CA ALA A 192 26.05 6.72 8.73
C ALA A 192 26.89 5.60 8.12
N THR A 193 26.27 4.59 7.51
CA THR A 193 26.98 3.43 6.92
C THR A 193 27.94 3.85 5.81
N PHE A 194 27.52 4.75 4.91
CA PHE A 194 28.38 5.28 3.86
C PHE A 194 29.51 6.13 4.46
N THR A 195 29.24 7.00 5.44
CA THR A 195 30.31 7.79 6.08
C THR A 195 31.37 6.90 6.73
N LEU A 196 30.95 5.90 7.51
CA LEU A 196 31.85 4.95 8.18
C LEU A 196 32.66 4.14 7.17
N ALA A 197 32.03 3.65 6.10
CA ALA A 197 32.72 2.91 5.05
C ALA A 197 33.77 3.75 4.32
N ALA A 198 33.51 5.04 4.08
CA ALA A 198 34.49 5.95 3.46
C ALA A 198 35.71 6.14 4.37
N VAL A 199 35.47 6.39 5.66
CA VAL A 199 36.55 6.61 6.64
C VAL A 199 37.36 5.34 6.85
N ALA A 200 36.72 4.18 6.90
CA ALA A 200 37.40 2.89 7.02
C ALA A 200 38.26 2.57 5.79
N ALA A 201 37.76 2.87 4.58
CA ALA A 201 38.51 2.66 3.34
C ALA A 201 39.68 3.64 3.18
N GLU A 202 39.52 4.88 3.63
CA GLU A 202 40.52 5.94 3.46
C GLU A 202 40.50 6.93 4.64
N PRO A 203 41.24 6.65 5.74
CA PRO A 203 41.23 7.47 6.95
C PRO A 203 41.67 8.93 6.73
N ALA A 204 42.48 9.18 5.70
CA ALA A 204 42.92 10.53 5.32
C ALA A 204 41.74 11.48 4.99
N ARG A 205 40.56 10.95 4.63
CA ARG A 205 39.34 11.74 4.39
C ARG A 205 38.94 12.59 5.59
N LEU A 206 39.22 12.15 6.81
CA LEU A 206 38.94 12.93 8.01
C LEU A 206 39.70 14.27 8.06
N ARG A 207 40.81 14.40 7.31
CA ARG A 207 41.57 15.65 7.18
C ARG A 207 41.12 16.51 6.00
N SER A 208 40.27 15.98 5.11
CA SER A 208 39.77 16.71 3.95
C SER A 208 38.69 17.70 4.36
N ARG A 209 38.93 19.00 4.11
CA ARG A 209 37.92 20.05 4.38
C ARG A 209 36.62 19.80 3.62
N ALA A 210 36.70 19.37 2.37
CA ALA A 210 35.50 19.07 1.56
C ALA A 210 34.67 17.95 2.19
N TRP A 211 35.33 16.93 2.75
CA TRP A 211 34.66 15.83 3.44
C TRP A 211 34.04 16.29 4.76
N GLN A 212 34.77 17.03 5.58
CA GLN A 212 34.27 17.59 6.84
C GLN A 212 33.04 18.49 6.62
N VAL A 213 33.09 19.37 5.62
CA VAL A 213 31.96 20.23 5.24
C VAL A 213 30.79 19.39 4.78
N ALA A 214 31.00 18.37 3.95
CA ALA A 214 29.93 17.50 3.50
C ALA A 214 29.26 16.72 4.64
N VAL A 215 30.03 16.20 5.59
CA VAL A 215 29.51 15.55 6.80
C VAL A 215 28.72 16.53 7.64
N LEU A 216 29.26 17.72 7.91
CA LEU A 216 28.58 18.76 8.68
C LEU A 216 27.25 19.16 8.03
N VAL A 217 27.26 19.46 6.73
CA VAL A 217 26.05 19.83 5.98
C VAL A 217 25.06 18.68 5.97
N GLY A 218 25.50 17.44 5.74
CA GLY A 218 24.63 16.26 5.78
C GLY A 218 23.95 16.07 7.14
N VAL A 219 24.69 16.22 8.24
CA VAL A 219 24.16 16.15 9.60
C VAL A 219 23.18 17.27 9.88
N LEU A 220 23.51 18.52 9.50
CA LEU A 220 22.63 19.67 9.69
C LEU A 220 21.31 19.50 8.92
N LEU A 221 21.37 19.03 7.68
CA LEU A 221 20.17 18.74 6.88
C LEU A 221 19.30 17.66 7.54
N ALA A 222 19.90 16.54 7.97
CA ALA A 222 19.17 15.47 8.62
C ALA A 222 18.54 15.89 9.96
N ALA A 223 19.24 16.71 10.75
CA ALA A 223 18.79 17.15 12.06
C ALA A 223 17.74 18.29 11.99
N LEU A 224 17.71 19.07 10.92
CA LEU A 224 16.87 20.27 10.84
C LEU A 224 15.36 19.99 11.01
N PRO A 225 14.75 19.02 10.31
CA PRO A 225 13.33 18.70 10.49
C PRO A 225 13.03 18.15 11.89
N ALA A 226 13.95 17.36 12.45
CA ALA A 226 13.82 16.83 13.80
C ALA A 226 13.87 17.94 14.86
N ALA A 227 14.80 18.89 14.72
CA ALA A 227 14.89 20.05 15.59
C ALA A 227 13.62 20.93 15.49
N TYR A 228 13.12 21.16 14.28
CA TYR A 228 11.85 21.86 14.05
C TYR A 228 10.69 21.17 14.78
N CYS A 229 10.52 19.86 14.62
CA CYS A 229 9.43 19.12 15.25
C CYS A 229 9.57 19.07 16.79
N LEU A 230 10.79 18.92 17.32
CA LEU A 230 11.03 18.91 18.76
C LEU A 230 10.64 20.24 19.39
N VAL A 231 11.04 21.36 18.77
CA VAL A 231 10.71 22.70 19.27
C VAL A 231 9.20 22.96 19.20
N ARG A 232 8.52 22.47 18.16
CA ARG A 232 7.15 22.87 17.84
C ARG A 232 6.09 21.97 18.46
N ILE A 233 6.29 20.65 18.40
CA ILE A 233 5.33 19.62 18.85
C ILE A 233 5.94 18.64 19.88
N GLY A 234 7.18 18.87 20.32
CA GLY A 234 7.83 18.01 21.33
C GLY A 234 8.20 16.61 20.85
N ARG A 235 8.24 16.37 19.53
CA ARG A 235 8.52 15.06 18.92
C ARG A 235 9.62 15.15 17.87
N ILE A 236 10.44 14.10 17.70
CA ILE A 236 11.52 14.06 16.71
C ILE A 236 10.97 14.01 15.27
N THR A 237 9.81 13.41 15.06
CA THR A 237 9.10 13.42 13.79
C THR A 237 7.59 13.34 14.06
N PRO A 238 6.73 13.97 13.24
CA PRO A 238 5.28 13.82 13.37
C PRO A 238 4.84 12.37 13.22
N LEU A 239 5.60 11.56 12.47
CA LEU A 239 5.32 10.15 12.27
C LEU A 239 5.37 9.31 13.56
N THR A 240 6.02 9.80 14.64
CA THR A 240 6.06 9.01 15.88
C THR A 240 4.68 8.81 16.50
N VAL A 241 3.70 9.66 16.16
CA VAL A 241 2.29 9.46 16.56
C VAL A 241 1.78 8.07 16.18
N TRP A 242 2.29 7.47 15.11
CA TRP A 242 1.96 6.10 14.69
C TRP A 242 3.07 5.09 14.96
N THR A 243 4.27 5.47 15.42
CA THR A 243 5.40 4.54 15.59
C THR A 243 5.89 4.42 17.03
N ASP A 244 5.11 4.89 18.01
CA ASP A 244 5.51 4.90 19.44
C ASP A 244 5.68 3.48 20.05
N THR A 245 5.25 2.42 19.37
CA THR A 245 5.50 1.03 19.79
C THR A 245 6.54 0.36 18.88
N ALA A 246 7.82 0.49 19.22
CA ALA A 246 8.85 -0.30 18.56
C ALA A 246 8.66 -1.78 18.89
N VAL A 247 8.16 -2.56 17.92
CA VAL A 247 8.05 -4.02 18.03
C VAL A 247 9.12 -4.65 17.15
N TRP A 248 9.75 -5.71 17.64
CA TRP A 248 10.68 -6.49 16.84
C TRP A 248 9.95 -7.05 15.61
N PRO A 249 10.44 -6.76 14.40
CA PRO A 249 9.72 -7.13 13.19
C PRO A 249 9.67 -8.65 13.03
N SER A 250 8.51 -9.15 12.63
CA SER A 250 8.38 -10.53 12.19
C SER A 250 9.12 -10.74 10.87
N TRP A 251 9.48 -11.99 10.57
CA TRP A 251 10.03 -12.33 9.25
C TRP A 251 9.08 -11.93 8.11
N ALA A 252 7.76 -12.08 8.32
CA ALA A 252 6.77 -11.66 7.34
C ALA A 252 6.84 -10.15 7.06
N ALA A 253 6.96 -9.31 8.10
CA ALA A 253 7.10 -7.86 7.94
C ALA A 253 8.43 -7.49 7.24
N PHE A 254 9.53 -8.15 7.60
CA PHE A 254 10.83 -7.94 6.95
C PHE A 254 10.83 -8.32 5.47
N ALA A 255 10.22 -9.45 5.12
CA ALA A 255 10.13 -9.94 3.75
C ALA A 255 9.06 -9.23 2.91
N PHE A 256 8.11 -8.53 3.54
CA PHE A 256 6.94 -7.96 2.88
C PHE A 256 7.25 -7.08 1.67
N PRO A 257 8.15 -6.07 1.74
CA PRO A 257 8.44 -5.21 0.58
C PRO A 257 9.07 -5.96 -0.60
N VAL A 258 9.57 -7.17 -0.38
CA VAL A 258 10.28 -7.98 -1.38
C VAL A 258 9.41 -9.09 -1.96
N LEU A 259 8.75 -9.86 -1.09
CA LEU A 259 8.13 -11.14 -1.44
C LEU A 259 6.59 -11.14 -1.42
N ASP A 260 5.95 -10.12 -0.86
CA ASP A 260 4.48 -10.08 -0.78
C ASP A 260 3.86 -10.15 -2.19
N LEU A 261 2.83 -10.98 -2.38
CA LEU A 261 2.22 -11.20 -3.70
C LEU A 261 1.48 -9.97 -4.25
N ASN A 262 1.13 -9.02 -3.39
CA ASN A 262 0.46 -7.80 -3.77
C ASN A 262 1.42 -6.63 -3.97
N LEU A 263 2.38 -6.45 -3.07
CA LEU A 263 3.23 -5.27 -3.00
C LEU A 263 4.72 -5.56 -3.18
N GLY A 264 5.13 -6.82 -3.09
CA GLY A 264 6.53 -7.22 -3.13
C GLY A 264 7.21 -6.92 -4.45
N PHE A 265 8.45 -6.48 -4.38
CA PHE A 265 9.30 -6.20 -5.54
C PHE A 265 9.37 -7.36 -6.53
N VAL A 266 9.53 -8.59 -6.03
CA VAL A 266 9.72 -9.79 -6.86
C VAL A 266 8.50 -10.09 -7.74
N PRO A 267 7.28 -10.24 -7.18
CA PRO A 267 6.10 -10.52 -8.00
C PRO A 267 5.62 -9.33 -8.83
N ARG A 268 5.97 -8.09 -8.45
CA ARG A 268 5.46 -6.88 -9.11
C ARG A 268 6.40 -6.27 -10.13
N PHE A 269 7.70 -6.56 -10.05
CA PHE A 269 8.69 -6.11 -11.01
C PHE A 269 9.83 -7.13 -11.20
N LEU A 270 9.44 -8.31 -11.69
CA LEU A 270 10.34 -9.45 -11.91
C LEU A 270 11.61 -9.09 -12.72
N PRO A 271 11.58 -8.27 -13.80
CA PRO A 271 12.81 -7.91 -14.51
C PRO A 271 13.84 -7.20 -13.63
N GLY A 272 13.40 -6.27 -12.78
CA GLY A 272 14.28 -5.59 -11.83
C GLY A 272 14.77 -6.51 -10.72
N ALA A 273 13.91 -7.40 -10.22
CA ALA A 273 14.28 -8.41 -9.22
C ALA A 273 15.35 -9.37 -9.74
N LEU A 274 15.22 -9.85 -10.97
CA LEU A 274 16.22 -10.68 -11.63
C LEU A 274 17.51 -9.90 -11.88
N ALA A 275 17.42 -8.65 -12.36
CA ALA A 275 18.60 -7.81 -12.59
C ALA A 275 19.41 -7.62 -11.30
N MET A 276 18.73 -7.24 -10.21
CA MET A 276 19.35 -7.03 -8.91
C MET A 276 19.89 -8.32 -8.30
N GLY A 277 19.10 -9.39 -8.27
CA GLY A 277 19.49 -10.67 -7.70
C GLY A 277 20.72 -11.27 -8.40
N LEU A 278 20.71 -11.31 -9.74
CA LEU A 278 21.85 -11.82 -10.52
C LEU A 278 23.09 -10.94 -10.36
N ALA A 279 22.93 -9.62 -10.29
CA ALA A 279 24.04 -8.70 -10.05
C ALA A 279 24.67 -8.90 -8.67
N MET A 280 23.85 -9.11 -7.64
CA MET A 280 24.31 -9.38 -6.27
C MET A 280 24.90 -10.80 -6.12
N LEU A 281 24.52 -11.77 -6.95
CA LEU A 281 25.14 -13.10 -6.94
C LEU A 281 26.52 -13.14 -7.62
N ALA A 282 26.88 -12.11 -8.40
CA ALA A 282 28.15 -12.08 -9.09
C ALA A 282 29.31 -11.66 -8.15
N PRO A 283 30.34 -12.50 -7.95
CA PRO A 283 31.43 -12.20 -7.01
C PRO A 283 32.20 -10.91 -7.35
N ALA A 284 32.33 -10.59 -8.63
CA ALA A 284 33.01 -9.37 -9.08
C ALA A 284 32.28 -8.09 -8.62
N ALA A 285 30.95 -8.13 -8.47
CA ALA A 285 30.15 -6.98 -8.07
C ALA A 285 30.44 -6.55 -6.63
N TRP A 286 30.77 -7.49 -5.74
CA TRP A 286 31.12 -7.22 -4.33
C TRP A 286 32.47 -6.52 -4.15
N ARG A 287 33.31 -6.50 -5.20
CA ARG A 287 34.60 -5.79 -5.19
C ARG A 287 34.45 -4.31 -5.54
N VAL A 288 33.28 -3.87 -5.99
CA VAL A 288 33.05 -2.47 -6.38
C VAL A 288 32.89 -1.61 -5.13
N PRO A 289 33.58 -0.45 -5.06
CA PRO A 289 33.39 0.51 -3.97
C PRO A 289 31.91 0.90 -3.85
N GLY A 290 31.33 0.72 -2.66
CA GLY A 290 29.93 1.01 -2.40
C GLY A 290 29.02 -0.23 -2.33
N ALA A 291 29.46 -1.39 -2.82
CA ALA A 291 28.66 -2.62 -2.76
C ALA A 291 28.32 -3.04 -1.32
N ILE A 292 29.34 -3.13 -0.46
CA ILE A 292 29.17 -3.49 0.97
C ILE A 292 28.29 -2.48 1.73
N PRO A 293 28.60 -1.17 1.76
CA PRO A 293 27.73 -0.22 2.47
C PRO A 293 26.33 -0.16 1.85
N GLY A 294 26.18 -0.34 0.54
CA GLY A 294 24.89 -0.48 -0.13
C GLY A 294 24.08 -1.66 0.42
N ALA A 295 24.64 -2.87 0.41
CA ALA A 295 23.97 -4.07 0.93
C ALA A 295 23.62 -3.97 2.42
N VAL A 296 24.55 -3.48 3.25
CA VAL A 296 24.29 -3.26 4.68
C VAL A 296 23.15 -2.25 4.87
N THR A 297 23.14 -1.17 4.10
CA THR A 297 22.07 -0.16 4.17
C THR A 297 20.73 -0.73 3.72
N MET A 298 20.69 -1.55 2.67
CA MET A 298 19.46 -2.22 2.23
C MET A 298 18.88 -3.08 3.35
N LEU A 299 19.71 -3.87 4.04
CA LEU A 299 19.27 -4.72 5.15
C LEU A 299 18.76 -3.89 6.34
N LEU A 300 19.47 -2.82 6.71
CA LEU A 300 19.07 -1.95 7.82
C LEU A 300 17.81 -1.14 7.51
N LEU A 301 17.63 -0.70 6.26
CA LEU A 301 16.40 -0.03 5.84
C LEU A 301 15.22 -0.99 5.76
N LEU A 302 15.42 -2.23 5.30
CA LEU A 302 14.38 -3.25 5.37
C LEU A 302 13.97 -3.52 6.82
N LEU A 303 14.94 -3.57 7.74
CA LEU A 303 14.67 -3.68 9.16
C LEU A 303 13.84 -2.47 9.67
N ALA A 304 14.22 -1.25 9.31
CA ALA A 304 13.48 -0.04 9.69
C ALA A 304 12.06 0.01 9.10
N VAL A 305 11.89 -0.40 7.84
CA VAL A 305 10.59 -0.49 7.16
C VAL A 305 9.70 -1.54 7.81
N SER A 306 10.27 -2.67 8.22
CA SER A 306 9.51 -3.75 8.85
C SER A 306 8.93 -3.40 10.23
N GLN A 307 9.39 -2.28 10.82
CA GLN A 307 8.86 -1.73 12.07
C GLN A 307 7.72 -0.72 11.85
N GLN A 308 7.33 -0.47 10.59
CA GLN A 308 6.20 0.41 10.31
C GLN A 308 4.90 -0.25 10.82
N PRO A 309 4.00 0.54 11.44
CA PRO A 309 2.71 0.05 11.91
C PRO A 309 1.81 -0.41 10.75
N SER A 310 1.95 0.26 9.61
CA SER A 310 1.20 0.03 8.38
C SER A 310 2.15 -0.21 7.21
N HIS A 311 1.96 -1.36 6.57
CA HIS A 311 2.72 -1.76 5.38
C HIS A 311 1.91 -1.57 4.09
N ASN A 312 0.58 -1.53 4.16
CA ASN A 312 -0.30 -1.37 3.00
C ASN A 312 -0.69 0.09 2.75
N THR A 313 0.29 0.97 2.69
CA THR A 313 0.05 2.40 2.57
C THR A 313 -0.52 2.79 1.20
N GLY A 314 -1.34 3.84 1.15
CA GLY A 314 -1.74 4.47 -0.13
C GLY A 314 -0.56 5.07 -0.92
N GLY A 315 -0.85 5.60 -2.11
CA GLY A 315 0.17 6.28 -2.93
C GLY A 315 0.99 5.34 -3.83
N HIS A 316 0.45 4.17 -4.21
CA HIS A 316 1.15 3.25 -5.11
C HIS A 316 0.27 2.30 -5.95
N PRO A 317 0.73 1.88 -7.14
CA PRO A 317 0.00 1.00 -8.05
C PRO A 317 0.38 -0.48 -7.83
N ASP A 318 -0.01 -1.04 -6.69
CA ASP A 318 0.34 -2.41 -6.27
C ASP A 318 1.86 -2.64 -6.20
N PHE A 319 2.60 -1.73 -5.58
CA PHE A 319 4.04 -1.87 -5.38
C PHE A 319 4.44 -1.15 -4.09
N SER A 320 5.17 -1.82 -3.21
CA SER A 320 5.58 -1.21 -1.94
C SER A 320 6.44 0.02 -2.19
N ARG A 321 5.96 1.21 -1.78
CA ARG A 321 6.70 2.46 -1.91
C ARG A 321 8.03 2.44 -1.14
N TYR A 322 8.08 1.69 -0.03
CA TYR A 322 9.29 1.53 0.78
C TYR A 322 10.44 0.88 0.02
N TRP A 323 10.14 0.02 -0.95
CA TRP A 323 11.18 -0.60 -1.76
C TRP A 323 11.88 0.40 -2.70
N LEU A 324 11.20 1.50 -3.07
CA LEU A 324 11.81 2.58 -3.86
C LEU A 324 12.99 3.23 -3.15
N TRP A 325 12.97 3.24 -1.81
CA TRP A 325 14.04 3.80 -0.99
C TRP A 325 15.23 2.85 -0.88
N VAL A 326 14.99 1.54 -1.04
CA VAL A 326 15.97 0.46 -0.83
C VAL A 326 16.72 0.12 -2.11
N TRP A 327 16.04 -0.01 -3.25
CA TRP A 327 16.70 -0.47 -4.48
C TRP A 327 17.86 0.40 -4.99
N PRO A 328 18.01 1.71 -4.70
CA PRO A 328 19.05 2.47 -5.42
C PRO A 328 20.44 2.11 -4.90
N PHE A 329 20.50 1.54 -3.70
CA PHE A 329 21.70 0.92 -3.14
C PHE A 329 22.17 -0.32 -3.92
N ALA A 330 21.38 -0.84 -4.87
CA ALA A 330 21.80 -1.89 -5.80
C ALA A 330 22.66 -1.38 -6.97
N PHE A 331 22.75 -0.06 -7.21
CA PHE A 331 23.48 0.48 -8.35
C PHE A 331 24.96 0.09 -8.43
N PRO A 332 25.74 0.01 -7.33
CA PRO A 332 27.13 -0.47 -7.41
C PRO A 332 27.23 -1.88 -8.02
N PHE A 333 26.27 -2.77 -7.71
CA PHE A 333 26.23 -4.13 -8.26
C PHE A 333 25.86 -4.14 -9.74
N LEU A 334 24.87 -3.33 -10.13
CA LEU A 334 24.39 -3.25 -11.51
C LEU A 334 25.41 -2.60 -12.44
N LEU A 335 26.10 -1.55 -11.99
CA LEU A 335 27.20 -0.94 -12.72
C LEU A 335 28.35 -1.92 -12.93
N ALA A 336 28.62 -2.79 -11.95
CA ALA A 336 29.60 -3.87 -12.11
C ALA A 336 29.20 -4.86 -13.22
N GLN A 337 27.90 -5.18 -13.34
CA GLN A 337 27.40 -6.02 -14.42
C GLN A 337 27.46 -5.33 -15.78
N ASP A 338 27.17 -4.04 -15.84
CA ASP A 338 27.28 -3.26 -17.08
C ASP A 338 28.73 -3.17 -17.59
N ALA A 339 29.71 -3.24 -16.69
CA ALA A 339 31.12 -3.33 -17.03
C ALA A 339 31.56 -4.74 -17.50
N SER A 340 30.71 -5.77 -17.41
CA SER A 340 31.05 -7.13 -17.80
C SER A 340 31.30 -7.23 -19.31
N PRO A 341 32.43 -7.80 -19.76
CA PRO A 341 32.72 -7.95 -21.19
C PRO A 341 31.89 -9.08 -21.84
N THR A 342 31.30 -9.96 -21.03
CA THR A 342 30.64 -11.17 -21.51
C THR A 342 29.43 -10.83 -22.40
N ARG A 343 29.35 -11.47 -23.57
CA ARG A 343 28.22 -11.26 -24.50
C ARG A 343 26.90 -11.72 -23.88
N GLY A 344 26.93 -12.81 -23.11
CA GLY A 344 25.76 -13.35 -22.42
C GLY A 344 25.15 -12.38 -21.42
N ALA A 345 25.96 -11.76 -20.54
CA ALA A 345 25.44 -10.78 -19.57
C ALA A 345 24.86 -9.55 -20.28
N ARG A 346 25.47 -9.07 -21.36
CA ARG A 346 24.94 -7.93 -22.15
C ARG A 346 23.60 -8.25 -22.83
N LEU A 347 23.47 -9.45 -23.39
CA LEU A 347 22.22 -9.90 -24.01
C LEU A 347 21.12 -10.03 -22.95
N LEU A 348 21.40 -10.72 -21.84
CA LEU A 348 20.46 -10.90 -20.74
C LEU A 348 20.01 -9.54 -20.17
N GLY A 349 20.94 -8.64 -19.88
CA GLY A 349 20.61 -7.28 -19.41
C GLY A 349 19.75 -6.51 -20.42
N SER A 350 19.99 -6.67 -21.72
CA SER A 350 19.17 -6.03 -22.76
C SER A 350 17.75 -6.61 -22.81
N CYS A 351 17.60 -7.93 -22.64
CA CYS A 351 16.29 -8.58 -22.53
C CYS A 351 15.54 -8.12 -21.27
N LEU A 352 16.22 -8.03 -20.12
CA LEU A 352 15.64 -7.52 -18.88
C LEU A 352 15.19 -6.07 -19.02
N LEU A 353 16.00 -5.22 -19.66
CA LEU A 353 15.63 -3.83 -19.93
C LEU A 353 14.41 -3.74 -20.85
N ALA A 354 14.36 -4.52 -21.93
CA ALA A 354 13.21 -4.54 -22.83
C ALA A 354 11.93 -5.01 -22.11
N ALA A 355 12.04 -6.05 -21.28
CA ALA A 355 10.95 -6.54 -20.44
C ALA A 355 10.51 -5.49 -19.41
N ALA A 356 11.45 -4.78 -18.78
CA ALA A 356 11.14 -3.69 -17.86
C ALA A 356 10.39 -2.54 -18.53
N LEU A 357 10.85 -2.08 -19.70
CA LEU A 357 10.18 -1.03 -20.46
C LEU A 357 8.75 -1.42 -20.86
N ALA A 358 8.57 -2.65 -21.37
CA ALA A 358 7.26 -3.17 -21.72
C ALA A 358 6.34 -3.28 -20.49
N TRP A 359 6.85 -3.87 -19.41
CA TRP A 359 6.11 -4.05 -18.17
C TRP A 359 5.71 -2.71 -17.55
N SER A 360 6.64 -1.75 -17.43
CA SER A 360 6.35 -0.43 -16.86
C SER A 360 5.37 0.38 -17.70
N THR A 361 5.45 0.28 -19.03
CA THR A 361 4.49 0.92 -19.93
C THR A 361 3.07 0.34 -19.78
N MET A 362 2.94 -0.93 -19.41
CA MET A 362 1.63 -1.58 -19.24
C MET A 362 1.09 -1.43 -17.80
N ALA A 363 1.92 -1.73 -16.81
CA ALA A 363 1.53 -1.86 -15.41
C ALA A 363 1.68 -0.57 -14.59
N PHE A 364 2.61 0.32 -14.97
CA PHE A 364 3.00 1.51 -14.22
C PHE A 364 2.75 2.80 -15.02
N ARG A 365 1.68 2.85 -15.80
CA ARG A 365 1.22 4.06 -16.49
C ARG A 365 0.87 5.13 -15.48
N MET A 366 1.29 6.37 -15.70
CA MET A 366 1.02 7.47 -14.78
C MET A 366 -0.46 7.76 -14.57
N ASP A 367 -1.31 7.55 -15.57
CA ASP A 367 -2.76 7.74 -15.45
C ASP A 367 -3.47 6.61 -14.69
N ARG A 368 -2.74 5.55 -14.31
CA ARG A 368 -3.31 4.45 -13.53
C ARG A 368 -3.60 4.93 -12.10
N PRO A 369 -4.83 4.73 -11.59
CA PRO A 369 -5.14 5.04 -10.20
C PRO A 369 -4.35 4.13 -9.25
N GLU A 370 -4.26 4.53 -7.99
CA GLU A 370 -3.78 3.63 -6.94
C GLU A 370 -4.73 2.44 -6.77
N THR A 371 -4.18 1.25 -6.56
CA THR A 371 -4.97 -0.01 -6.50
C THR A 371 -4.65 -0.84 -5.25
N TYR A 372 -4.00 -0.24 -4.25
CA TYR A 372 -3.54 -0.94 -3.03
C TYR A 372 -4.66 -1.57 -2.18
N ARG A 373 -5.91 -1.13 -2.35
CA ARG A 373 -7.10 -1.72 -1.68
C ARG A 373 -7.68 -2.92 -2.40
N TYR A 374 -7.07 -3.40 -3.47
CA TYR A 374 -7.53 -4.56 -4.24
C TYR A 374 -6.43 -5.59 -4.37
N PRO A 375 -6.69 -6.90 -4.22
CA PRO A 375 -5.66 -7.89 -4.42
C PRO A 375 -5.20 -7.92 -5.87
N THR A 376 -3.92 -8.20 -6.09
CA THR A 376 -3.41 -8.45 -7.45
C THR A 376 -4.02 -9.75 -8.00
N PRO A 377 -4.08 -9.94 -9.33
CA PRO A 377 -4.58 -11.18 -9.91
C PRO A 377 -3.84 -12.42 -9.38
N LEU A 378 -2.52 -12.32 -9.18
CA LEU A 378 -1.71 -13.40 -8.61
C LEU A 378 -2.07 -13.67 -7.16
N ALA A 379 -2.15 -12.65 -6.31
CA ALA A 379 -2.55 -12.81 -4.91
C ALA A 379 -3.96 -13.39 -4.79
N ALA A 380 -4.92 -12.88 -5.57
CA ALA A 380 -6.29 -13.38 -5.60
C ALA A 380 -6.35 -14.85 -6.04
N TRP A 381 -5.53 -15.25 -7.02
CA TRP A 381 -5.43 -16.65 -7.43
C TRP A 381 -4.83 -17.53 -6.33
N VAL A 382 -3.71 -17.11 -5.71
CA VAL A 382 -3.09 -17.87 -4.61
C VAL A 382 -4.04 -18.01 -3.44
N TRP A 383 -4.69 -16.93 -3.01
CA TRP A 383 -5.64 -16.99 -1.88
C TRP A 383 -6.85 -17.89 -2.16
N ARG A 384 -7.25 -18.05 -3.43
CA ARG A 384 -8.36 -18.92 -3.82
C ARG A 384 -7.95 -20.38 -3.97
N ALA A 385 -6.88 -20.64 -4.73
CA ALA A 385 -6.48 -21.99 -5.11
C ALA A 385 -5.60 -22.65 -4.02
N HIS A 386 -4.79 -21.85 -3.34
CA HIS A 386 -3.79 -22.30 -2.38
C HIS A 386 -3.69 -21.35 -1.17
N PRO A 387 -4.78 -21.16 -0.39
CA PRO A 387 -4.85 -20.15 0.67
C PRO A 387 -3.72 -20.22 1.70
N GLY A 388 -3.19 -21.42 1.96
CA GLY A 388 -2.07 -21.65 2.87
C GLY A 388 -0.67 -21.39 2.29
N TRP A 389 -0.51 -21.06 1.00
CA TRP A 389 0.81 -20.77 0.40
C TRP A 389 1.30 -19.36 0.65
N SER A 390 0.43 -18.47 1.11
CA SER A 390 0.81 -17.10 1.45
C SER A 390 0.10 -16.66 2.72
N SER A 391 0.86 -16.02 3.60
CA SER A 391 0.37 -15.41 4.85
C SER A 391 0.66 -13.91 4.79
N PRO A 392 -0.14 -13.14 4.02
CA PRO A 392 0.04 -11.70 3.94
C PRO A 392 -0.08 -11.06 5.33
N LEU A 393 0.48 -9.88 5.51
CA LEU A 393 0.28 -9.13 6.75
C LEU A 393 -1.23 -8.90 6.98
N PRO A 394 -1.73 -9.03 8.23
CA PRO A 394 -3.18 -8.95 8.51
C PRO A 394 -3.84 -7.68 7.97
N GLU A 395 -3.20 -6.53 8.17
CA GLU A 395 -3.62 -5.23 7.64
C GLU A 395 -3.76 -5.26 6.11
N ALA A 396 -2.72 -5.68 5.39
CA ALA A 396 -2.73 -5.76 3.94
C ALA A 396 -3.83 -6.70 3.40
N PHE A 397 -4.06 -7.83 4.07
CA PHE A 397 -5.17 -8.72 3.73
C PHE A 397 -6.52 -8.08 4.02
N ALA A 398 -6.67 -7.44 5.17
CA ALA A 398 -7.92 -6.86 5.62
C ALA A 398 -8.37 -5.71 4.72
N GLU A 399 -7.47 -4.79 4.39
CA GLU A 399 -7.78 -3.67 3.51
C GLU A 399 -8.13 -4.13 2.09
N ARG A 400 -7.45 -5.17 1.59
CA ARG A 400 -7.67 -5.69 0.23
C ARG A 400 -8.94 -6.50 0.09
N THR A 401 -9.36 -7.20 1.14
CA THR A 401 -10.60 -7.99 1.13
C THR A 401 -11.82 -7.17 1.50
N SER A 402 -11.67 -6.15 2.35
CA SER A 402 -12.74 -5.23 2.73
C SER A 402 -12.86 -4.00 1.81
N HIS A 403 -11.85 -3.72 1.00
CA HIS A 403 -11.71 -2.53 0.16
C HIS A 403 -11.77 -1.21 0.95
N ARG A 404 -11.33 -1.24 2.21
CA ARG A 404 -11.37 -0.11 3.15
C ARG A 404 -10.02 0.14 3.79
N GLU A 405 -9.80 1.37 4.20
CA GLU A 405 -8.67 1.81 5.02
C GLU A 405 -9.25 2.66 6.16
N PRO A 406 -9.07 2.28 7.43
CA PRO A 406 -8.43 1.03 7.84
C PRO A 406 -9.25 -0.22 7.44
N GLY A 407 -8.55 -1.36 7.38
CA GLY A 407 -9.16 -2.65 7.03
C GLY A 407 -10.15 -3.14 8.09
N LEU A 408 -11.16 -3.90 7.67
CA LEU A 408 -12.11 -4.55 8.57
C LEU A 408 -11.62 -5.94 8.98
N VAL A 409 -11.78 -6.28 10.26
CA VAL A 409 -11.61 -7.66 10.76
C VAL A 409 -12.78 -8.09 11.62
N PRO A 410 -13.13 -9.38 11.66
CA PRO A 410 -12.66 -10.41 10.75
C PRO A 410 -13.12 -10.16 9.30
N THR A 411 -12.46 -10.79 8.33
CA THR A 411 -12.75 -10.64 6.89
C THR A 411 -12.30 -11.86 6.11
N SER A 412 -12.72 -12.02 4.86
CA SER A 412 -12.45 -13.21 4.05
C SER A 412 -12.33 -12.90 2.57
N THR A 413 -11.72 -13.83 1.83
CA THR A 413 -11.94 -13.89 0.38
C THR A 413 -13.43 -14.19 0.08
N PRO A 414 -13.94 -13.84 -1.13
CA PRO A 414 -15.36 -13.97 -1.45
C PRO A 414 -15.95 -15.38 -1.32
N GLY A 415 -15.13 -16.42 -1.49
CA GLY A 415 -15.54 -17.82 -1.38
C GLY A 415 -15.08 -18.50 -0.11
N CYS A 416 -14.67 -17.76 0.93
CA CYS A 416 -14.19 -18.30 2.21
C CYS A 416 -12.94 -19.20 2.08
N GLU A 417 -12.14 -19.05 1.04
CA GLU A 417 -10.91 -19.83 0.86
C GLU A 417 -9.85 -19.44 1.90
N LYS A 418 -9.73 -18.15 2.18
CA LYS A 418 -8.87 -17.61 3.23
C LYS A 418 -9.67 -16.63 4.08
N VAL A 419 -9.61 -16.80 5.39
CA VAL A 419 -10.33 -15.98 6.37
C VAL A 419 -9.33 -15.44 7.39
N LEU A 420 -9.39 -14.14 7.66
CA LEU A 420 -8.69 -13.51 8.78
C LEU A 420 -9.68 -13.37 9.94
N LEU A 421 -9.41 -14.11 11.00
CA LEU A 421 -10.17 -14.12 12.24
C LEU A 421 -9.63 -13.06 13.22
N ALA A 422 -10.52 -12.55 14.07
CA ALA A 422 -10.16 -11.71 15.21
C ALA A 422 -10.82 -12.27 16.47
N ASN A 423 -10.03 -12.64 17.48
CA ASN A 423 -10.51 -13.31 18.69
C ASN A 423 -11.35 -14.57 18.37
N GLY A 424 -10.93 -15.31 17.34
CA GLY A 424 -11.61 -16.51 16.82
C GLY A 424 -12.94 -16.27 16.12
N ALA A 425 -13.41 -15.02 16.07
CA ALA A 425 -14.64 -14.66 15.38
C ALA A 425 -14.45 -14.67 13.86
N TRP A 426 -15.43 -15.20 13.15
CA TRP A 426 -15.49 -15.27 11.69
C TRP A 426 -16.31 -14.10 11.12
N PRO A 427 -16.03 -13.63 9.89
CA PRO A 427 -16.81 -12.56 9.29
C PRO A 427 -18.22 -13.05 8.95
N ALA A 428 -19.21 -12.16 9.02
CA ALA A 428 -20.60 -12.47 8.68
C ALA A 428 -20.76 -13.16 7.31
N SER A 429 -19.95 -12.76 6.32
CA SER A 429 -19.91 -13.34 4.96
C SER A 429 -19.46 -14.81 4.94
N CYS A 430 -18.84 -15.30 6.01
CA CYS A 430 -18.23 -16.60 6.10
C CYS A 430 -18.61 -17.37 7.36
N PRO A 431 -19.76 -18.08 7.36
CA PRO A 431 -20.16 -18.90 8.50
C PRO A 431 -19.09 -19.97 8.83
N PRO A 432 -18.74 -20.16 10.11
CA PRO A 432 -17.70 -21.10 10.52
C PRO A 432 -18.07 -22.55 10.23
N ARG A 433 -17.07 -23.33 9.75
CA ARG A 433 -17.16 -24.80 9.61
C ARG A 433 -16.44 -25.58 10.70
N ALA A 434 -15.52 -24.92 11.38
CA ALA A 434 -14.69 -25.47 12.43
C ALA A 434 -14.51 -24.41 13.51
N ASP A 435 -14.39 -24.86 14.74
CA ASP A 435 -14.02 -23.98 15.84
C ASP A 435 -12.57 -23.53 15.67
N ALA A 436 -12.31 -22.26 15.96
CA ALA A 436 -10.96 -21.75 16.02
C ALA A 436 -10.22 -22.42 17.20
N PRO A 437 -8.92 -22.75 17.05
CA PRO A 437 -8.14 -23.33 18.13
C PRO A 437 -8.01 -22.34 19.30
N ALA A 438 -7.72 -22.84 20.50
CA ALA A 438 -7.71 -22.04 21.72
C ALA A 438 -6.85 -20.75 21.64
N GLY A 439 -5.66 -20.82 21.03
CA GLY A 439 -4.79 -19.65 20.86
C GLY A 439 -5.41 -18.53 20.01
N CYS A 440 -6.31 -18.86 19.08
CA CYS A 440 -7.02 -17.86 18.28
C CYS A 440 -8.16 -17.16 19.02
N LEU A 441 -8.63 -17.72 20.14
CA LEU A 441 -9.73 -17.16 20.93
C LEU A 441 -9.26 -16.03 21.86
N ASP A 442 -7.95 -15.90 22.07
CA ASP A 442 -7.37 -14.91 22.95
C ASP A 442 -7.62 -13.48 22.44
N GLY A 443 -7.91 -12.56 23.37
CA GLY A 443 -8.16 -11.16 23.07
C GLY A 443 -6.97 -10.49 22.34
N GLY A 444 -7.29 -9.83 21.22
CA GLY A 444 -6.34 -9.16 20.33
C GLY A 444 -5.59 -10.08 19.38
N VAL A 445 -5.80 -11.41 19.42
CA VAL A 445 -5.10 -12.34 18.54
C VAL A 445 -5.81 -12.43 17.19
N LEU A 446 -4.99 -12.40 16.13
CA LEU A 446 -5.42 -12.63 14.76
C LEU A 446 -4.97 -14.02 14.28
N CYS A 447 -5.81 -14.67 13.49
CA CYS A 447 -5.49 -15.96 12.89
C CYS A 447 -5.96 -16.04 11.44
N TYR A 448 -5.21 -16.72 10.59
CA TYR A 448 -5.74 -17.18 9.31
C TYR A 448 -6.44 -18.53 9.48
N ALA A 449 -7.61 -18.68 8.87
CA ALA A 449 -8.20 -19.98 8.55
C ALA A 449 -8.11 -20.20 7.03
N ASN A 450 -7.37 -21.23 6.62
CA ASN A 450 -7.09 -21.57 5.23
C ASN A 450 -7.87 -22.83 4.85
N ARG A 451 -8.76 -22.73 3.85
CA ARG A 451 -9.56 -23.87 3.40
C ARG A 451 -8.75 -24.79 2.48
N GLY A 452 -8.59 -26.05 2.88
CA GLY A 452 -8.02 -27.12 2.07
C GLY A 452 -8.93 -27.56 0.92
N ALA A 453 -8.37 -28.39 0.03
CA ALA A 453 -9.11 -28.96 -1.10
C ALA A 453 -10.24 -29.91 -0.67
N ASP A 454 -10.12 -30.51 0.51
CA ASP A 454 -11.13 -31.34 1.19
C ASP A 454 -12.21 -30.50 1.90
N GLY A 455 -12.06 -29.17 1.91
CA GLY A 455 -12.97 -28.23 2.57
C GLY A 455 -12.73 -28.05 4.07
N THR A 456 -11.71 -28.70 4.65
CA THR A 456 -11.31 -28.49 6.04
C THR A 456 -10.49 -27.20 6.18
N TYR A 457 -10.49 -26.60 7.37
CA TYR A 457 -9.69 -25.40 7.64
C TYR A 457 -8.44 -25.75 8.43
N THR A 458 -7.29 -25.28 7.96
CA THR A 458 -6.06 -25.20 8.76
C THR A 458 -5.90 -23.80 9.31
N PHE A 459 -5.48 -23.69 10.57
CA PHE A 459 -5.37 -22.42 11.27
C PHE A 459 -3.90 -22.04 11.44
N GLU A 460 -3.60 -20.77 11.24
CA GLU A 460 -2.28 -20.18 11.43
C GLU A 460 -2.42 -18.96 12.37
N GLU A 461 -1.80 -19.04 13.53
CA GLU A 461 -1.79 -17.96 14.52
C GLU A 461 -0.78 -16.88 14.13
N LEU A 462 -1.22 -15.64 14.11
CA LEU A 462 -0.39 -14.47 13.74
C LEU A 462 0.06 -13.67 14.97
N GLY A 463 -0.51 -13.97 16.14
CA GLY A 463 -0.31 -13.24 17.38
C GLY A 463 -1.10 -11.93 17.43
N ARG A 464 -0.70 -11.05 18.36
CA ARG A 464 -1.28 -9.71 18.50
C ARG A 464 -0.53 -8.74 17.59
N PRO A 465 -1.21 -8.03 16.66
CA PRO A 465 -0.55 -7.01 15.87
C PRO A 465 -0.05 -5.89 16.81
N ALA A 466 1.15 -5.38 16.54
CA ALA A 466 1.83 -4.35 17.34
C ALA A 466 0.94 -3.11 17.53
N GLN A 467 0.34 -2.66 16.44
CA GLN A 467 -0.68 -1.63 16.34
C GLN A 467 -1.50 -2.01 15.12
N SER A 468 -2.81 -2.03 15.25
CA SER A 468 -3.67 -2.21 14.10
C SER A 468 -4.82 -1.23 14.21
N ASP A 469 -4.86 -0.27 13.30
CA ASP A 469 -6.04 0.58 13.07
C ASP A 469 -7.23 -0.25 12.53
N LEU A 470 -7.08 -1.57 12.44
CA LEU A 470 -8.10 -2.52 12.07
C LEU A 470 -9.38 -2.29 12.88
N VAL A 471 -10.46 -2.08 12.15
CA VAL A 471 -11.77 -1.88 12.74
C VAL A 471 -12.44 -3.25 12.90
N VAL A 472 -12.73 -3.59 14.15
CA VAL A 472 -13.46 -4.82 14.46
C VAL A 472 -14.90 -4.64 14.00
N HIS A 473 -15.31 -5.42 13.00
CA HIS A 473 -16.68 -5.47 12.54
C HIS A 473 -17.55 -6.12 13.64
N ASP A 474 -18.68 -5.50 13.93
CA ASP A 474 -19.72 -6.01 14.83
C ASP A 474 -20.49 -7.23 14.28
N ARG A 475 -20.44 -7.49 12.97
CA ARG A 475 -21.16 -8.58 12.30
C ARG A 475 -20.26 -9.79 12.16
N THR A 476 -20.28 -10.63 13.19
CA THR A 476 -19.41 -11.81 13.27
C THR A 476 -20.16 -13.04 13.73
N TRP A 477 -19.52 -14.18 13.48
CA TRP A 477 -19.87 -15.48 14.05
C TRP A 477 -18.83 -15.85 15.12
N PRO A 478 -19.21 -16.06 16.39
CA PRO A 478 -18.24 -16.29 17.46
C PRO A 478 -17.64 -17.71 17.45
N ARG A 479 -18.36 -18.71 16.94
CA ARG A 479 -17.97 -20.13 16.95
C ARG A 479 -18.78 -20.97 15.98
N ALA A 480 -18.38 -22.22 15.75
CA ALA A 480 -19.16 -23.19 14.98
C ALA A 480 -20.25 -23.83 15.86
N ASP A 481 -21.39 -23.17 15.97
CA ASP A 481 -22.62 -23.68 16.61
C ASP A 481 -23.64 -24.26 15.59
N ASP A 482 -24.79 -24.72 16.07
CA ASP A 482 -25.80 -25.32 15.20
C ASP A 482 -26.40 -24.32 14.21
N ALA A 483 -26.55 -23.05 14.61
CA ALA A 483 -27.05 -21.98 13.77
C ALA A 483 -26.09 -21.66 12.62
N SER A 484 -24.80 -21.48 12.92
CA SER A 484 -23.78 -21.26 11.90
C SER A 484 -23.62 -22.46 10.96
N ARG A 485 -23.68 -23.70 11.47
CA ARG A 485 -23.71 -24.91 10.63
C ARG A 485 -24.94 -24.98 9.73
N TRP A 486 -26.10 -24.56 10.24
CA TRP A 486 -27.34 -24.49 9.47
C TRP A 486 -27.23 -23.47 8.34
N VAL A 487 -26.74 -22.26 8.62
CA VAL A 487 -26.48 -21.23 7.60
C VAL A 487 -25.42 -21.69 6.61
N GLU A 488 -24.32 -22.27 7.08
CA GLU A 488 -23.24 -22.78 6.22
C GLU A 488 -23.77 -23.78 5.20
N ARG A 489 -24.61 -24.73 5.61
CA ARG A 489 -25.21 -25.71 4.70
C ARG A 489 -26.05 -25.04 3.62
N ALA A 490 -26.81 -24.00 3.98
CA ALA A 490 -27.63 -23.25 3.04
C ALA A 490 -26.78 -22.49 2.03
N VAL A 491 -25.69 -21.84 2.47
CA VAL A 491 -24.89 -20.90 1.65
C VAL A 491 -23.65 -21.54 1.03
N ARG A 492 -23.44 -22.85 1.18
CA ARG A 492 -22.22 -23.56 0.76
C ARG A 492 -21.81 -23.33 -0.69
N SER A 493 -22.77 -23.22 -1.60
CA SER A 493 -22.55 -22.96 -3.03
C SER A 493 -22.67 -21.49 -3.40
N GLY A 494 -22.94 -20.61 -2.43
CA GLY A 494 -23.17 -19.19 -2.60
C GLY A 494 -21.90 -18.36 -2.50
N ARG A 495 -21.87 -17.25 -3.24
CA ARG A 495 -20.91 -16.16 -3.07
C ARG A 495 -21.54 -15.07 -2.23
N ALA A 496 -20.80 -14.52 -1.26
CA ALA A 496 -21.30 -13.41 -0.46
C ALA A 496 -21.59 -12.17 -1.33
N GLY A 497 -22.72 -11.51 -1.08
CA GLY A 497 -23.19 -10.35 -1.84
C GLY A 497 -24.61 -10.55 -2.40
N GLU A 498 -25.03 -9.59 -3.22
CA GLU A 498 -26.32 -9.61 -3.93
C GLU A 498 -26.15 -9.62 -5.46
N ASP A 499 -24.93 -9.40 -5.95
CA ASP A 499 -24.66 -9.26 -7.38
C ASP A 499 -24.94 -10.56 -8.13
N GLY A 500 -25.78 -10.47 -9.17
CA GLY A 500 -26.20 -11.61 -9.98
C GLY A 500 -27.34 -12.45 -9.39
N GLY A 501 -27.90 -12.05 -8.24
CA GLY A 501 -29.07 -12.71 -7.65
C GLY A 501 -30.36 -12.45 -8.42
N VAL A 502 -31.33 -13.37 -8.27
CA VAL A 502 -32.72 -13.20 -8.79
C VAL A 502 -33.48 -12.05 -8.13
N ALA A 503 -32.94 -11.49 -7.05
CA ALA A 503 -33.54 -10.46 -6.23
C ALA A 503 -32.49 -9.51 -5.65
N GLN A 504 -32.93 -8.34 -5.19
CA GLN A 504 -32.11 -7.35 -4.48
C GLN A 504 -32.85 -6.89 -3.21
N VAL A 505 -32.16 -6.91 -2.06
CA VAL A 505 -32.72 -6.47 -0.79
C VAL A 505 -32.66 -4.96 -0.70
N ARG A 506 -33.82 -4.31 -0.61
CA ARG A 506 -33.92 -2.85 -0.55
C ARG A 506 -33.80 -2.30 0.86
N ALA A 507 -34.42 -3.00 1.82
CA ALA A 507 -34.41 -2.60 3.21
C ALA A 507 -34.78 -3.77 4.11
N ILE A 508 -34.30 -3.72 5.34
CA ILE A 508 -34.73 -4.57 6.45
C ILE A 508 -35.02 -3.66 7.63
N TRP A 509 -36.11 -3.93 8.33
CA TRP A 509 -36.49 -3.24 9.55
C TRP A 509 -36.65 -4.25 10.69
N GLY A 510 -36.35 -3.82 11.92
CA GLY A 510 -36.53 -4.64 13.11
C GLY A 510 -35.56 -5.80 13.25
N ALA A 511 -34.34 -5.70 12.69
CA ALA A 511 -33.30 -6.71 12.84
C ALA A 511 -31.94 -6.06 13.13
N ALA A 512 -31.04 -6.78 13.81
CA ALA A 512 -29.71 -6.26 14.14
C ALA A 512 -28.82 -6.13 12.90
N TRP A 513 -28.72 -7.19 12.08
CA TRP A 513 -27.98 -7.13 10.82
C TRP A 513 -28.40 -8.23 9.83
N ARG A 514 -27.90 -8.09 8.60
CA ARG A 514 -28.12 -9.03 7.50
C ARG A 514 -26.86 -9.36 6.73
N GLN A 515 -26.84 -10.54 6.12
CA GLN A 515 -25.86 -10.95 5.12
C GLN A 515 -26.57 -11.68 3.98
N SER A 516 -26.11 -11.46 2.76
CA SER A 516 -26.67 -12.09 1.56
C SER A 516 -25.63 -12.93 0.85
N TRP A 517 -26.09 -13.99 0.18
CA TRP A 517 -25.30 -14.81 -0.72
C TRP A 517 -26.10 -15.11 -1.99
N VAL A 518 -25.40 -15.26 -3.10
CA VAL A 518 -25.97 -15.69 -4.40
C VAL A 518 -25.36 -17.02 -4.80
N ALA A 519 -26.19 -18.05 -4.91
CA ALA A 519 -25.82 -19.38 -5.39
C ALA A 519 -25.58 -19.40 -6.90
N ALA A 520 -24.92 -20.45 -7.40
CA ALA A 520 -24.55 -20.58 -8.81
C ALA A 520 -25.75 -20.62 -9.77
N ASP A 521 -26.92 -21.03 -9.29
CA ASP A 521 -28.20 -21.03 -10.00
C ASP A 521 -28.94 -19.68 -9.94
N GLY A 522 -28.32 -18.65 -9.36
CA GLY A 522 -28.91 -17.31 -9.19
C GLY A 522 -29.77 -17.16 -7.93
N ARG A 523 -30.04 -18.25 -7.21
CA ARG A 523 -30.81 -18.23 -5.96
C ARG A 523 -30.14 -17.34 -4.93
N MET A 524 -30.90 -16.44 -4.32
CA MET A 524 -30.42 -15.50 -3.31
C MET A 524 -30.82 -15.99 -1.92
N ILE A 525 -29.85 -16.10 -1.02
CA ILE A 525 -30.06 -16.46 0.38
C ILE A 525 -29.74 -15.25 1.23
N VAL A 526 -30.66 -14.85 2.11
CA VAL A 526 -30.50 -13.73 3.03
C VAL A 526 -30.60 -14.23 4.46
N TYR A 527 -29.50 -14.11 5.20
CA TYR A 527 -29.48 -14.32 6.64
C TYR A 527 -29.78 -13.02 7.36
N VAL A 528 -30.62 -13.11 8.38
CA VAL A 528 -31.01 -12.00 9.25
C VAL A 528 -30.83 -12.43 10.70
N ARG A 529 -30.16 -11.60 11.49
CA ARG A 529 -29.88 -11.85 12.92
C ARG A 529 -30.72 -10.96 13.82
N ASP A 530 -31.14 -11.51 14.96
CA ASP A 530 -31.86 -10.83 16.04
C ASP A 530 -33.10 -10.08 15.51
N VAL A 531 -34.01 -10.87 14.93
CA VAL A 531 -35.26 -10.43 14.30
C VAL A 531 -36.32 -10.17 15.37
N GLY A 532 -36.82 -8.93 15.43
CA GLY A 532 -37.88 -8.51 16.37
C GLY A 532 -39.30 -8.79 15.87
N GLU A 533 -40.31 -8.53 16.71
CA GLU A 533 -41.71 -8.92 16.50
C GLU A 533 -42.38 -8.32 15.25
N ALA A 534 -41.90 -7.17 14.77
CA ALA A 534 -42.44 -6.48 13.59
C ALA A 534 -41.41 -6.42 12.44
N ALA A 535 -40.44 -7.32 12.45
CA ALA A 535 -39.38 -7.31 11.47
C ALA A 535 -39.89 -7.68 10.08
N ARG A 536 -39.37 -6.99 9.08
CA ARG A 536 -39.77 -7.17 7.69
C ARG A 536 -38.62 -6.83 6.75
N MET A 537 -38.65 -7.44 5.57
CA MET A 537 -37.68 -7.25 4.51
C MET A 537 -38.38 -6.83 3.23
N ALA A 538 -37.88 -5.77 2.58
CA ALA A 538 -38.32 -5.34 1.27
C ALA A 538 -37.36 -5.89 0.22
N VAL A 539 -37.89 -6.61 -0.77
CA VAL A 539 -37.12 -7.19 -1.86
C VAL A 539 -37.67 -6.73 -3.21
N ARG A 540 -36.78 -6.35 -4.13
CA ARG A 540 -37.13 -6.12 -5.53
C ARG A 540 -36.61 -7.28 -6.37
N HIS A 541 -37.46 -7.79 -7.24
CA HIS A 541 -37.14 -8.84 -8.21
C HIS A 541 -37.74 -8.49 -9.57
N PRO A 542 -37.05 -8.78 -10.69
CA PRO A 542 -37.53 -8.45 -12.03
C PRO A 542 -38.42 -9.55 -12.65
N ARG A 543 -38.59 -10.69 -11.96
CA ARG A 543 -39.26 -11.89 -12.45
C ARG A 543 -40.03 -12.57 -11.30
N PRO A 544 -40.99 -13.47 -11.58
CA PRO A 544 -41.63 -14.24 -10.51
C PRO A 544 -40.61 -15.04 -9.70
N VAL A 545 -40.65 -14.91 -8.38
CA VAL A 545 -39.75 -15.62 -7.46
C VAL A 545 -40.53 -16.40 -6.41
N GLY A 546 -39.98 -17.54 -6.00
CA GLY A 546 -40.35 -18.27 -4.79
C GLY A 546 -39.54 -17.72 -3.62
N ILE A 547 -40.21 -17.48 -2.49
CA ILE A 547 -39.61 -16.97 -1.25
C ILE A 547 -39.90 -17.97 -0.16
N ARG A 548 -38.86 -18.53 0.45
CA ARG A 548 -38.94 -19.44 1.57
C ARG A 548 -38.21 -18.84 2.77
N VAL A 549 -38.94 -18.55 3.83
CA VAL A 549 -38.36 -18.12 5.12
C VAL A 549 -38.18 -19.35 5.98
N THR A 550 -37.02 -19.50 6.63
CA THR A 550 -36.68 -20.64 7.49
C THR A 550 -35.99 -20.18 8.77
N THR A 551 -36.19 -20.91 9.85
CA THR A 551 -35.52 -20.72 11.15
C THR A 551 -34.83 -22.03 11.59
N PRO A 552 -33.87 -21.98 12.55
CA PRO A 552 -33.13 -23.17 12.99
C PRO A 552 -33.99 -24.30 13.57
N ASP A 553 -35.15 -23.97 14.14
CA ASP A 553 -36.14 -24.89 14.69
C ASP A 553 -37.06 -25.53 13.64
N GLY A 554 -36.85 -25.21 12.35
CA GLY A 554 -37.56 -25.81 11.23
C GLY A 554 -38.88 -25.12 10.85
N HIS A 555 -39.25 -24.01 11.50
CA HIS A 555 -40.37 -23.21 10.99
C HIS A 555 -40.03 -22.67 9.61
N HIS A 556 -40.98 -22.83 8.69
CA HIS A 556 -40.85 -22.25 7.37
C HIS A 556 -42.17 -21.67 6.87
N SER A 557 -42.08 -20.55 6.17
CA SER A 557 -43.17 -20.00 5.38
C SER A 557 -42.73 -19.93 3.92
N GLU A 558 -43.64 -20.23 3.01
CA GLU A 558 -43.35 -20.22 1.57
C GLU A 558 -44.38 -19.33 0.87
N THR A 559 -43.91 -18.45 0.00
CA THR A 559 -44.75 -17.50 -0.73
C THR A 559 -44.18 -17.27 -2.12
N THR A 560 -45.04 -17.12 -3.11
CA THR A 560 -44.63 -16.70 -4.46
C THR A 560 -44.94 -15.23 -4.65
N ALA A 561 -44.02 -14.50 -5.27
CA ALA A 561 -44.18 -13.08 -5.54
C ALA A 561 -44.12 -12.82 -7.05
N ALA A 562 -45.16 -12.19 -7.58
CA ALA A 562 -45.18 -11.73 -8.96
C ALA A 562 -44.36 -10.43 -9.09
N PRO A 563 -43.65 -10.22 -10.23
CA PRO A 563 -42.85 -9.02 -10.43
C PRO A 563 -43.73 -7.77 -10.38
N GLY A 564 -43.21 -6.71 -9.76
CA GLY A 564 -43.94 -5.46 -9.58
C GLY A 564 -43.01 -4.25 -9.49
N THR A 565 -43.57 -3.07 -9.65
CA THR A 565 -42.85 -1.79 -9.46
C THR A 565 -42.45 -1.60 -7.99
N ASP A 566 -43.32 -2.05 -7.08
CA ASP A 566 -43.15 -1.94 -5.65
C ASP A 566 -42.36 -3.14 -5.08
N PRO A 567 -41.47 -2.92 -4.09
CA PRO A 567 -40.80 -4.02 -3.41
C PRO A 567 -41.80 -4.97 -2.75
N THR A 568 -41.59 -6.28 -2.91
CA THR A 568 -42.32 -7.29 -2.15
C THR A 568 -41.90 -7.22 -0.68
N MET A 569 -42.88 -7.08 0.20
CA MET A 569 -42.68 -7.09 1.64
C MET A 569 -42.76 -8.52 2.18
N ILE A 570 -41.71 -8.95 2.86
CA ILE A 570 -41.59 -10.27 3.48
C ILE A 570 -41.61 -10.06 5.00
N LEU A 571 -42.57 -10.68 5.69
CA LEU A 571 -42.58 -10.71 7.15
C LEU A 571 -41.55 -11.72 7.65
N LEU A 572 -40.72 -11.32 8.62
CA LEU A 572 -39.71 -12.19 9.20
C LEU A 572 -40.19 -12.66 10.58
N PRO A 573 -40.17 -13.97 10.88
CA PRO A 573 -40.54 -14.46 12.20
C PRO A 573 -39.54 -13.94 13.25
N PRO A 574 -39.99 -13.55 14.45
CA PRO A 574 -39.08 -13.13 15.51
C PRO A 574 -38.16 -14.29 15.90
N GLY A 575 -36.88 -14.01 16.11
CA GLY A 575 -35.90 -15.03 16.45
C GLY A 575 -34.45 -14.58 16.26
N ALA A 576 -33.53 -15.33 16.85
CA ALA A 576 -32.09 -15.02 16.76
C ALA A 576 -31.53 -15.17 15.34
N HIS A 577 -32.09 -16.10 14.56
CA HIS A 577 -31.58 -16.48 13.25
C HIS A 577 -32.73 -16.75 12.28
N VAL A 578 -32.74 -16.06 11.15
CA VAL A 578 -33.71 -16.26 10.06
C VAL A 578 -32.96 -16.33 8.74
N LEU A 579 -33.33 -17.29 7.89
CA LEU A 579 -32.87 -17.38 6.51
C LEU A 579 -34.05 -17.15 5.57
N VAL A 580 -33.85 -16.33 4.55
CA VAL A 580 -34.79 -16.11 3.46
C VAL A 580 -34.13 -16.58 2.17
N ASP A 581 -34.65 -17.66 1.61
CA ASP A 581 -34.23 -18.23 0.34
C ASP A 581 -35.17 -17.72 -0.78
N ILE A 582 -34.58 -17.15 -1.83
CA ILE A 582 -35.29 -16.53 -2.95
C ILE A 582 -34.79 -17.16 -4.25
N SER A 583 -35.64 -17.91 -4.94
CA SER A 583 -35.30 -18.65 -6.17
C SER A 583 -36.18 -18.25 -7.35
N ASP A 584 -35.67 -18.42 -8.57
CA ASP A 584 -36.48 -18.25 -9.80
C ASP A 584 -37.62 -19.29 -9.85
N GLY A 585 -38.84 -18.83 -10.09
CA GLY A 585 -40.02 -19.69 -10.20
C GLY A 585 -40.59 -20.19 -8.86
N PRO A 586 -41.71 -20.94 -8.90
CA PRO A 586 -42.27 -21.56 -7.70
C PRO A 586 -41.26 -22.54 -7.12
N THR A 587 -41.01 -22.43 -5.82
CA THR A 587 -40.10 -23.28 -5.07
C THR A 587 -40.44 -24.76 -5.33
N PRO A 588 -39.46 -25.60 -5.70
CA PRO A 588 -39.71 -27.03 -5.86
C PRO A 588 -40.22 -27.58 -4.51
N ARG A 589 -41.39 -28.21 -4.57
CA ARG A 589 -42.07 -28.83 -3.42
C ARG A 589 -41.27 -29.98 -2.83
#